data_AF-A0A4R1W273-F1
#
_entry.id   AF-A0A4R1W273-F1
#
_cell.length_a   1.000
_cell.length_b   1.000
_cell.length_c   1.000
_cell.angle_alpha   90.00
_cell.angle_beta   90.00
_cell.angle_gamma   90.00
#
_symmetry.space_group_name_H-M   'P 1'
#
loop_
_entity.id
_entity.type
_entity.pdbx_description
1 polymer ?
#
loop_
_entity_poly.entity_id
_entity_poly.type
_entity_poly.pdbx_seq_one_letter_code
_entity_poly.pdbx_strand_id
1 'polypeptide(L)'
;MARRASRLRLAGPELDDIAHQAAADALLTICRKVQTFRGDCKFTTWAYKFVVFDVTAKVGRHFWQRGGASIAFEEEDWDRLPAAGGLEPETHAEGRDLMDAVHRAVDEKLTEKQRFVFVALLNGMPTDVVADRMGATHNAIYKVMFDARRKLRTTLTDAGYLPGQKID
;
A
#
# COMPACT_ATOMS: atom_id res chain seq x y z
N MET A 1 22.61 -0.32 11.71
CA MET A 1 21.32 0.39 11.61
C MET A 1 21.29 1.54 10.60
N ALA A 2 22.41 1.99 10.02
CA ALA A 2 22.45 3.14 9.09
C ALA A 2 21.80 2.92 7.71
N ARG A 3 21.69 1.66 7.22
CA ARG A 3 21.21 1.36 5.85
C ARG A 3 19.70 1.54 5.62
N ARG A 4 18.88 1.63 6.67
CA ARG A 4 17.41 1.82 6.55
C ARG A 4 16.98 3.28 6.64
N ALA A 5 17.71 4.12 7.35
CA ALA A 5 17.39 5.54 7.53
C ALA A 5 17.49 6.35 6.22
N SER A 6 18.46 6.01 5.36
CA SER A 6 18.67 6.70 4.08
C SER A 6 17.53 6.52 3.06
N ARG A 7 16.74 5.44 3.15
CA ARG A 7 15.56 5.23 2.28
C ARG A 7 14.31 6.00 2.72
N LEU A 8 14.23 6.40 3.98
CA LEU A 8 13.04 7.04 4.55
C LEU A 8 13.16 8.57 4.62
N ARG A 9 14.32 9.15 4.27
CA ARG A 9 14.62 10.59 4.44
C ARG A 9 14.28 11.14 5.85
N LEU A 10 14.23 10.27 6.86
CA LEU A 10 14.00 10.65 8.26
C LEU A 10 15.35 10.92 8.91
N ALA A 11 15.61 12.16 9.32
CA ALA A 11 16.85 12.54 10.00
C ALA A 11 16.57 13.48 11.19
N GLY A 12 17.27 13.29 12.31
CA GLY A 12 17.27 14.22 13.43
C GLY A 12 16.07 14.11 14.38
N PRO A 13 15.66 15.22 15.05
CA PRO A 13 14.63 15.26 16.11
C PRO A 13 13.29 14.61 15.72
N GLU A 14 12.97 14.65 14.44
CA GLU A 14 11.74 14.10 13.87
C GLU A 14 11.65 12.56 14.01
N LEU A 15 12.79 11.86 13.94
CA LEU A 15 12.80 10.41 14.18
C LEU A 15 12.49 10.09 15.65
N ASP A 16 12.98 10.90 16.56
CA ASP A 16 12.79 10.70 18.00
C ASP A 16 11.35 11.03 18.42
N ASP A 17 10.75 12.06 17.81
CA ASP A 17 9.34 12.39 17.97
C ASP A 17 8.42 11.26 17.45
N ILE A 18 8.72 10.71 16.26
CA ILE A 18 8.00 9.56 15.71
C ILE A 18 8.12 8.34 16.63
N ALA A 19 9.32 8.09 17.18
CA ALA A 19 9.55 6.99 18.09
C ALA A 19 8.72 7.14 19.39
N HIS A 20 8.72 8.34 19.98
CA HIS A 20 7.92 8.64 21.18
C HIS A 20 6.42 8.47 20.92
N GLN A 21 5.93 9.01 19.81
CA GLN A 21 4.51 8.91 19.47
C GLN A 21 4.09 7.46 19.16
N ALA A 22 4.90 6.71 18.41
CA ALA A 22 4.62 5.31 18.12
C ALA A 22 4.64 4.45 19.39
N ALA A 23 5.55 4.72 20.32
CA ALA A 23 5.58 4.05 21.61
C ALA A 23 4.32 4.34 22.45
N ALA A 24 3.86 5.59 22.46
CA ALA A 24 2.63 5.98 23.16
C ALA A 24 1.38 5.28 22.58
N ASP A 25 1.25 5.27 21.25
CA ASP A 25 0.13 4.61 20.56
C ASP A 25 0.13 3.08 20.79
N ALA A 26 1.32 2.48 20.73
CA ALA A 26 1.49 1.06 21.02
C ALA A 26 1.08 0.72 22.45
N LEU A 27 1.47 1.55 23.43
CA LEU A 27 1.08 1.38 24.83
C LEU A 27 -0.44 1.46 25.01
N LEU A 28 -1.10 2.43 24.38
CA LEU A 28 -2.56 2.56 24.40
C LEU A 28 -3.25 1.33 23.77
N THR A 29 -2.72 0.82 22.65
CA THR A 29 -3.23 -0.39 22.01
C THR A 29 -3.03 -1.62 22.89
N ILE A 30 -1.87 -1.76 23.53
CA ILE A 30 -1.57 -2.83 24.47
C ILE A 30 -2.52 -2.77 25.66
N CYS A 31 -2.70 -1.61 26.31
CA CYS A 31 -3.61 -1.44 27.44
C CYS A 31 -5.06 -1.82 27.09
N ARG A 32 -5.54 -1.44 25.90
CA ARG A 32 -6.88 -1.85 25.43
C ARG A 32 -7.01 -3.36 25.20
N LYS A 33 -5.92 -4.02 24.79
CA LYS A 33 -5.94 -5.42 24.37
C LYS A 33 -5.35 -6.38 25.40
N VAL A 34 -4.80 -5.90 26.51
CA VAL A 34 -4.12 -6.74 27.50
C VAL A 34 -5.00 -7.86 28.05
N GLN A 35 -6.31 -7.61 28.17
CA GLN A 35 -7.28 -8.60 28.62
C GLN A 35 -7.49 -9.76 27.62
N THR A 36 -7.01 -9.62 26.38
CA THR A 36 -7.04 -10.66 25.34
C THR A 36 -5.75 -11.49 25.29
N PHE A 37 -4.76 -11.17 26.12
CA PHE A 37 -3.52 -11.93 26.20
C PHE A 37 -3.76 -13.26 26.92
N ARG A 38 -3.58 -14.37 26.18
CA ARG A 38 -3.85 -15.73 26.67
C ARG A 38 -2.71 -16.38 27.46
N GLY A 39 -1.51 -15.80 27.46
CA GLY A 39 -0.35 -16.38 28.14
C GLY A 39 0.44 -17.43 27.34
N ASP A 40 0.08 -17.68 26.08
CA ASP A 40 0.75 -18.70 25.23
C ASP A 40 2.22 -18.37 24.86
N CYS A 41 2.68 -17.15 25.16
CA CYS A 41 4.05 -16.70 24.95
C CYS A 41 4.42 -15.64 26.01
N LYS A 42 5.67 -15.16 26.01
CA LYS A 42 6.04 -14.02 26.88
C LYS A 42 5.20 -12.80 26.50
N PHE A 43 4.72 -12.07 27.50
CA PHE A 43 3.98 -10.82 27.31
C PHE A 43 4.70 -9.86 26.37
N THR A 44 6.02 -9.73 26.50
CA THR A 44 6.84 -8.85 25.65
C THR A 44 6.85 -9.29 24.19
N THR A 45 6.82 -10.59 23.90
CA THR A 45 6.73 -11.12 22.53
C THR A 45 5.37 -10.79 21.90
N TRP A 46 4.29 -10.92 22.67
CA TRP A 46 2.94 -10.54 22.22
C TRP A 46 2.83 -9.02 22.02
N ALA A 47 3.34 -8.23 22.97
CA ALA A 47 3.33 -6.76 22.93
C ALA A 47 4.14 -6.20 21.75
N TYR A 48 5.26 -6.85 21.41
CA TYR A 48 6.15 -6.44 20.32
C TYR A 48 5.44 -6.34 18.97
N LYS A 49 4.43 -7.18 18.70
CA LYS A 49 3.63 -7.12 17.47
C LYS A 49 2.92 -5.77 17.30
N PHE A 50 2.41 -5.20 18.39
CA PHE A 50 1.73 -3.90 18.35
C PHE A 50 2.73 -2.76 18.16
N VAL A 51 3.84 -2.81 18.88
CA VAL A 51 4.93 -1.83 18.72
C VAL A 51 5.44 -1.79 17.28
N VAL A 52 5.71 -2.96 16.68
CA VAL A 52 6.13 -3.04 15.27
C VAL A 52 5.06 -2.47 14.35
N PHE A 53 3.79 -2.84 14.53
CA PHE A 53 2.69 -2.33 13.71
C PHE A 53 2.59 -0.80 13.77
N ASP A 54 2.55 -0.22 14.98
CA ASP A 54 2.37 1.22 15.17
C ASP A 54 3.57 2.02 14.67
N VAL A 55 4.81 1.54 14.90
CA VAL A 55 6.02 2.17 14.34
C VAL A 55 5.99 2.15 12.81
N THR A 56 5.63 1.01 12.20
CA THR A 56 5.60 0.89 10.74
C THR A 56 4.54 1.79 10.12
N ALA A 57 3.36 1.88 10.75
CA ALA A 57 2.29 2.78 10.34
C ALA A 57 2.69 4.27 10.47
N LYS A 58 3.29 4.66 11.60
CA LYS A 58 3.69 6.05 11.88
C LYS A 58 4.79 6.52 10.92
N VAL A 59 5.82 5.70 10.73
CA VAL A 59 6.94 5.95 9.81
C VAL A 59 6.44 6.07 8.37
N GLY A 60 5.55 5.17 7.94
CA GLY A 60 4.95 5.21 6.61
C GLY A 60 4.11 6.47 6.40
N ARG A 61 3.19 6.77 7.33
CA ARG A 61 2.35 7.98 7.27
C ARG A 61 3.19 9.25 7.18
N HIS A 62 4.20 9.34 8.03
CA HIS A 62 5.06 10.52 8.09
C HIS A 62 5.85 10.73 6.78
N PHE A 63 6.39 9.65 6.20
CA PHE A 63 7.05 9.70 4.90
C PHE A 63 6.12 10.26 3.80
N TRP A 64 4.87 9.80 3.75
CA TRP A 64 3.90 10.23 2.72
C TRP A 64 3.30 11.63 2.97
N GLN A 65 3.20 12.08 4.22
CA GLN A 65 2.63 13.40 4.56
C GLN A 65 3.65 14.54 4.45
N ARG A 66 4.92 14.31 4.80
CA ARG A 66 5.96 15.36 4.80
C ARG A 66 6.98 15.26 3.67
N GLY A 67 7.19 14.08 3.09
CA GLY A 67 8.24 13.83 2.11
C GLY A 67 8.04 14.50 0.75
N GLY A 68 6.98 15.30 0.54
CA GLY A 68 6.69 15.89 -0.76
C GLY A 68 6.61 14.85 -1.86
N ALA A 69 6.22 13.61 -1.52
CA ALA A 69 5.96 12.56 -2.49
C ALA A 69 4.72 12.97 -3.28
N SER A 70 4.94 13.87 -4.23
CA SER A 70 4.05 14.03 -5.37
C SER A 70 3.91 12.63 -5.93
N ILE A 71 2.68 12.12 -5.96
CA ILE A 71 2.35 11.04 -6.88
C ILE A 71 2.43 11.74 -8.23
N ALA A 72 3.65 11.90 -8.76
CA ALA A 72 3.83 12.35 -10.11
C ALA A 72 3.27 11.19 -10.94
N PHE A 73 2.13 11.43 -11.57
CA PHE A 73 1.50 10.51 -12.50
C PHE A 73 2.32 10.47 -13.80
N GLU A 74 3.61 10.20 -13.70
CA GLU A 74 4.52 10.09 -14.83
C GLU A 74 4.66 8.61 -15.19
N GLU A 75 4.78 8.33 -16.48
CA GLU A 75 4.96 6.98 -17.05
C GLU A 75 6.10 6.19 -16.35
N GLU A 76 7.06 6.92 -15.79
CA GLU A 76 8.29 6.41 -15.14
C GLU A 76 8.07 5.67 -13.81
N ASP A 77 6.91 5.80 -13.16
CA ASP A 77 6.59 5.03 -11.94
C ASP A 77 6.10 3.61 -12.24
N TRP A 78 5.64 3.33 -13.47
CA TRP A 78 5.19 2.00 -13.88
C TRP A 78 6.35 1.05 -14.20
N ASP A 79 7.47 1.58 -14.72
CA ASP A 79 8.70 0.82 -14.99
C ASP A 79 9.38 0.27 -13.72
N ARG A 80 8.96 0.75 -12.54
CA ARG A 80 9.45 0.30 -11.23
C ARG A 80 8.69 -0.89 -10.68
N LEU A 81 7.56 -1.26 -11.28
CA LEU A 81 6.86 -2.49 -10.89
C LEU A 81 7.71 -3.68 -11.32
N PRO A 82 7.99 -4.63 -10.41
CA PRO A 82 8.77 -5.81 -10.79
C PRO A 82 8.04 -6.51 -11.94
N ALA A 83 8.70 -6.60 -13.10
CA ALA A 83 8.22 -7.39 -14.21
C ALA A 83 7.87 -8.79 -13.67
N ALA A 84 6.59 -9.11 -13.65
CA ALA A 84 6.12 -10.41 -13.21
C ALA A 84 6.41 -11.42 -14.32
N GLY A 85 7.68 -11.76 -14.53
CA GLY A 85 8.11 -12.66 -15.59
C GLY A 85 9.61 -12.90 -15.53
N GLY A 86 10.02 -14.17 -15.45
CA GLY A 86 11.43 -14.57 -15.41
C GLY A 86 12.24 -14.16 -16.64
N LEU A 87 13.55 -14.38 -16.57
CA LEU A 87 14.62 -13.96 -17.49
C LEU A 87 14.50 -14.38 -18.97
N GLU A 88 13.39 -14.98 -19.39
CA GLU A 88 13.17 -15.41 -20.78
C GLU A 88 12.56 -14.28 -21.65
N PRO A 89 13.08 -14.03 -22.86
CA PRO A 89 12.64 -12.92 -23.72
C PRO A 89 11.16 -12.97 -24.13
N GLU A 90 10.61 -14.17 -24.29
CA GLU A 90 9.22 -14.41 -24.70
C GLU A 90 8.26 -14.10 -23.54
N THR A 91 8.59 -14.54 -22.31
CA THR A 91 7.87 -14.19 -21.08
C THR A 91 7.94 -12.68 -20.78
N HIS A 92 9.02 -12.00 -21.19
CA HIS A 92 9.12 -10.54 -21.11
C HIS A 92 8.24 -9.81 -22.12
N ALA A 93 7.97 -10.38 -23.30
CA ALA A 93 7.06 -9.79 -24.28
C ALA A 93 5.61 -9.91 -23.81
N GLU A 94 5.20 -11.10 -23.39
CA GLU A 94 3.85 -11.34 -22.83
C GLU A 94 3.58 -10.50 -21.58
N GLY A 95 4.59 -10.35 -20.71
CA GLY A 95 4.50 -9.50 -19.52
C GLY A 95 4.34 -8.02 -19.86
N ARG A 96 5.01 -7.53 -20.90
CA ARG A 96 4.88 -6.13 -21.37
C ARG A 96 3.50 -5.86 -21.96
N ASP A 97 3.02 -6.74 -22.83
CA ASP A 97 1.69 -6.61 -23.44
C ASP A 97 0.58 -6.60 -22.38
N LEU A 98 0.68 -7.46 -21.35
CA LEU A 98 -0.23 -7.46 -20.21
C LEU A 98 -0.16 -6.15 -19.40
N MET A 99 1.04 -5.64 -19.13
CA MET A 99 1.22 -4.39 -18.39
C MET A 99 0.65 -3.19 -19.17
N ASP A 100 0.86 -3.12 -20.48
CA ASP A 100 0.28 -2.08 -21.34
C ASP A 100 -1.26 -2.15 -21.35
N ALA A 101 -1.81 -3.37 -21.35
CA ALA A 101 -3.26 -3.57 -21.23
C ALA A 101 -3.80 -3.10 -19.87
N VAL A 102 -3.06 -3.34 -18.78
CA VAL A 102 -3.41 -2.85 -17.44
C VAL A 102 -3.38 -1.33 -17.40
N HIS A 103 -2.33 -0.68 -17.94
CA HIS A 103 -2.22 0.78 -17.99
C HIS A 103 -3.39 1.39 -18.75
N ARG A 104 -3.67 0.90 -19.95
CA ARG A 104 -4.80 1.35 -20.76
C ARG A 104 -6.14 1.18 -20.03
N ALA A 105 -6.34 0.05 -19.35
CA ALA A 105 -7.56 -0.18 -18.58
C ALA A 105 -7.70 0.78 -17.38
N VAL A 106 -6.59 1.12 -16.71
CA VAL A 106 -6.57 2.11 -15.62
C VAL A 106 -6.89 3.51 -16.15
N ASP A 107 -6.36 3.87 -17.31
CA ASP A 107 -6.54 5.20 -17.90
C ASP A 107 -7.90 5.41 -18.56
N GLU A 108 -8.48 4.36 -19.14
CA GLU A 108 -9.76 4.48 -19.86
C GLU A 108 -10.98 4.12 -19.00
N LYS A 109 -10.85 3.19 -18.04
CA LYS A 109 -12.02 2.59 -17.37
C LYS A 109 -12.22 3.05 -15.93
N LEU A 110 -11.16 3.48 -15.26
CA LEU A 110 -11.26 4.00 -13.89
C LEU A 110 -11.59 5.48 -13.90
N THR A 111 -12.44 5.89 -12.96
CA THR A 111 -12.63 7.32 -12.67
C THR A 111 -11.36 7.90 -12.05
N GLU A 112 -11.19 9.22 -12.09
CA GLU A 112 -10.07 9.90 -11.44
C GLU A 112 -9.91 9.48 -9.97
N LYS A 113 -11.02 9.42 -9.24
CA LYS A 113 -11.07 8.93 -7.86
C LYS A 113 -10.60 7.48 -7.71
N GLN A 114 -11.01 6.60 -8.62
CA GLN A 114 -10.61 5.19 -8.60
C GLN A 114 -9.13 5.02 -8.95
N ARG A 115 -8.65 5.75 -9.96
CA ARG A 115 -7.25 5.77 -10.38
C ARG A 115 -6.34 6.25 -9.26
N PHE A 116 -6.70 7.36 -8.61
CA PHE A 116 -5.96 7.89 -7.48
C PHE A 116 -5.80 6.84 -6.36
N VAL A 117 -6.91 6.23 -5.91
CA VAL A 117 -6.86 5.20 -4.85
C VAL A 117 -6.04 3.99 -5.29
N PHE A 118 -6.24 3.52 -6.51
CA PHE A 118 -5.54 2.35 -7.04
C PHE A 118 -4.01 2.58 -7.07
N VAL A 119 -3.57 3.70 -7.66
CA VAL A 119 -2.15 4.04 -7.79
C VAL A 119 -1.52 4.35 -6.44
N ALA A 120 -2.21 5.07 -5.55
CA ALA A 120 -1.69 5.36 -4.22
C ALA A 120 -1.42 4.09 -3.42
N LEU A 121 -2.37 3.14 -3.42
CA LEU A 121 -2.21 1.87 -2.73
C LEU A 121 -1.15 0.98 -3.38
N LEU A 122 -1.05 0.98 -4.72
CA LEU A 122 -0.03 0.24 -5.45
C LEU A 122 1.39 0.72 -5.11
N ASN A 123 1.56 2.03 -4.93
CA ASN A 123 2.82 2.65 -4.49
C ASN A 123 3.12 2.47 -2.99
N GLY A 124 2.28 1.72 -2.26
CA GLY A 124 2.49 1.44 -0.85
C GLY A 124 2.09 2.58 0.09
N MET A 125 1.26 3.52 -0.38
CA MET A 125 0.66 4.52 0.50
C MET A 125 -0.29 3.82 1.48
N PRO A 126 -0.14 4.03 2.80
CA PRO A 126 -1.06 3.48 3.78
C PRO A 126 -2.51 3.94 3.57
N THR A 127 -3.48 3.04 3.74
CA THR A 127 -4.91 3.32 3.50
C THR A 127 -5.43 4.50 4.32
N ASP A 128 -4.91 4.70 5.53
CA ASP A 128 -5.22 5.85 6.40
C ASP A 128 -4.76 7.17 5.83
N VAL A 129 -3.59 7.20 5.17
CA VAL A 129 -3.09 8.40 4.47
C VAL A 129 -3.98 8.72 3.26
N VAL A 130 -4.36 7.70 2.49
CA VAL A 130 -5.26 7.86 1.34
C VAL A 130 -6.63 8.37 1.80
N ALA A 131 -7.15 7.81 2.90
CA ALA A 131 -8.42 8.21 3.48
C ALA A 131 -8.41 9.68 3.94
N ASP A 132 -7.37 10.09 4.65
CA ASP A 132 -7.16 11.47 5.11
C ASP A 132 -7.10 12.46 3.94
N ARG A 133 -6.29 12.18 2.90
CA ARG A 133 -6.14 13.03 1.72
C ARG A 133 -7.42 13.18 0.90
N MET A 134 -8.31 12.20 0.96
CA MET A 134 -9.59 12.21 0.24
C MET A 134 -10.77 12.69 1.10
N GLY A 135 -10.55 13.03 2.37
CA GLY A 135 -11.62 13.33 3.32
C GLY A 135 -12.63 12.17 3.44
N ALA A 136 -12.15 10.93 3.38
CA ALA A 136 -12.96 9.72 3.30
C ALA A 136 -12.65 8.75 4.46
N THR A 137 -13.49 7.74 4.65
CA THR A 137 -13.25 6.67 5.64
C THR A 137 -12.47 5.52 5.01
N HIS A 138 -11.79 4.70 5.83
CA HIS A 138 -11.13 3.47 5.35
C HIS A 138 -12.08 2.57 4.54
N ASN A 139 -13.33 2.42 5.02
CA ASN A 139 -14.34 1.62 4.32
C ASN A 139 -14.68 2.18 2.93
N ALA A 140 -14.71 3.51 2.79
CA ALA A 140 -14.90 4.14 1.50
C ALA A 140 -13.71 3.87 0.56
N ILE A 141 -12.46 3.93 1.06
CA ILE A 141 -11.27 3.59 0.26
C ILE A 141 -11.30 2.12 -0.18
N TYR A 142 -11.64 1.19 0.72
CA TYR A 142 -11.77 -0.22 0.37
C TYR A 142 -12.84 -0.46 -0.69
N LYS A 143 -13.99 0.22 -0.60
CA LYS A 143 -15.04 0.13 -1.63
C LYS A 143 -14.54 0.63 -2.99
N VAL A 144 -13.88 1.79 -3.02
CA VAL A 144 -13.31 2.35 -4.25
C VAL A 144 -12.29 1.38 -4.87
N MET A 145 -11.38 0.82 -4.07
CA MET A 145 -10.39 -0.16 -4.53
C MET A 145 -11.02 -1.46 -5.02
N PHE A 146 -12.10 -1.91 -4.36
CA PHE A 146 -12.86 -3.07 -4.81
C PHE A 146 -13.50 -2.84 -6.17
N ASP A 147 -14.19 -1.70 -6.34
CA ASP A 147 -14.84 -1.33 -7.60
C ASP A 147 -13.81 -1.16 -8.73
N ALA A 148 -12.65 -0.57 -8.43
CA ALA A 148 -11.55 -0.43 -9.38
C ALA A 148 -11.03 -1.80 -9.84
N ARG A 149 -10.69 -2.71 -8.91
CA ARG A 149 -10.22 -4.07 -9.25
C ARG A 149 -11.26 -4.85 -10.04
N ARG A 150 -12.55 -4.71 -9.71
CA ARG A 150 -13.62 -5.37 -10.45
C ARG A 150 -13.69 -4.90 -11.90
N LYS A 151 -13.64 -3.58 -12.14
CA LYS A 151 -13.64 -3.00 -13.49
C LYS A 151 -12.42 -3.43 -14.31
N LEU A 152 -11.22 -3.34 -13.72
CA LEU A 152 -9.99 -3.75 -14.39
C LEU A 152 -10.04 -5.23 -14.77
N ARG A 153 -10.46 -6.09 -13.83
CA ARG A 153 -10.59 -7.52 -14.08
C ARG A 153 -11.55 -7.82 -15.22
N THR A 154 -12.75 -7.23 -15.22
CA THR A 154 -13.70 -7.39 -16.34
C THR A 154 -13.08 -6.96 -17.66
N THR A 155 -12.45 -5.79 -17.69
CA THR A 155 -11.81 -5.26 -18.91
C THR A 155 -10.71 -6.18 -19.44
N LEU A 156 -9.86 -6.69 -18.55
CA LEU A 156 -8.75 -7.57 -18.92
C LEU A 156 -9.24 -8.98 -19.30
N THR A 157 -10.31 -9.47 -18.70
CA THR A 157 -10.97 -10.72 -19.12
C THR A 157 -11.59 -10.58 -20.51
N ASP A 158 -12.33 -9.50 -20.76
CA ASP A 158 -12.97 -9.24 -22.06
C ASP A 158 -11.93 -9.07 -23.18
N ALA A 159 -10.76 -8.53 -22.85
CA ALA A 159 -9.61 -8.40 -23.74
C ALA A 159 -8.75 -9.67 -23.85
N GLY A 160 -9.10 -10.76 -23.16
CA GLY A 160 -8.42 -12.06 -23.25
C GLY A 160 -7.13 -12.21 -22.42
N TYR A 161 -6.76 -11.20 -21.62
CA TYR A 161 -5.55 -11.21 -20.79
C TYR A 161 -5.71 -12.00 -19.48
N LEU A 162 -6.94 -12.16 -18.99
CA LEU A 162 -7.23 -12.91 -17.76
C LEU A 162 -8.26 -14.01 -18.01
N PRO A 163 -8.12 -15.19 -17.37
CA PRO A 163 -9.12 -16.24 -17.48
C PRO A 163 -10.48 -15.75 -16.98
N GLY A 164 -11.54 -16.07 -17.72
CA GLY A 164 -12.92 -15.81 -17.31
C GLY A 164 -13.23 -16.48 -15.97
N GLN A 165 -13.95 -15.78 -15.10
CA GLN A 165 -14.34 -16.34 -13.82
C GLN A 165 -15.37 -17.46 -14.05
N LYS A 166 -14.96 -18.73 -13.90
CA LYS A 166 -15.92 -19.81 -13.65
C LYS A 166 -16.57 -19.52 -12.30
N ILE A 167 -17.86 -19.26 -12.32
CA ILE A 167 -18.71 -19.19 -11.13
C ILE A 167 -19.31 -20.59 -11.01
N ASP A 168 -18.77 -21.40 -10.10
CA ASP A 168 -19.48 -22.55 -9.52
C ASP A 168 -20.29 -22.06 -8.30
#